data_AF-A0A6G2FTW3-F1
#
_entry.id   AF-A0A6G2FTW3-F1
#
_cell.length_a   1.000
_cell.length_b   1.000
_cell.length_c   1.000
_cell.angle_alpha   90.00
_cell.angle_beta   90.00
_cell.angle_gamma   90.00
#
_symmetry.space_group_name_H-M   'P 1'
#
loop_
_entity.id
_entity.type
_entity.pdbx_description
1 polymer ?
#
loop_
_entity_poly.entity_id
_entity_poly.type
_entity_poly.pdbx_seq_one_letter_code
_entity_poly.pdbx_strand_id
1 'polypeptide(L)'
;MSKNYISYLEPRRFSNIEEDIISATQCYCQGEPYKKWVRDAATIHSFVSDKSDYHLSGRTVHKPSSMMDGWKISGDCEDQTVLLSSMACSTSTITDIQLIAVNSSFRGDDAHILTMFGIPQNRRDRVVDLIKNFYDEVLNYSIGAICWENYQGRTYFPADATMSNYVAICPANTWPI
;
A
#
# COMPACT_ATOMS: atom_id res chain seq x y z
N MET A 1 21.42 11.67 4.53
CA MET A 1 20.13 12.17 5.05
C MET A 1 19.06 11.23 4.56
N SER A 2 18.22 10.70 5.45
CA SER A 2 17.00 9.99 5.05
C SER A 2 16.07 10.97 4.32
N LYS A 3 15.51 10.57 3.18
CA LYS A 3 14.48 11.36 2.48
C LYS A 3 13.20 11.33 3.32
N ASN A 4 12.53 12.47 3.45
CA ASN A 4 11.21 12.54 4.09
C ASN A 4 10.10 12.31 3.04
N TYR A 5 9.72 11.06 2.82
CA TYR A 5 8.71 10.68 1.81
C TYR A 5 7.31 11.26 2.11
N ILE A 6 6.98 11.55 3.38
CA ILE A 6 5.71 12.17 3.76
C ILE A 6 5.52 13.53 3.08
N SER A 7 6.61 14.27 2.84
CA SER A 7 6.56 15.58 2.17
C SER A 7 6.19 15.52 0.68
N TYR A 8 6.26 14.33 0.06
CA TYR A 8 5.92 14.12 -1.36
C TYR A 8 4.47 13.67 -1.56
N LEU A 9 3.75 13.37 -0.47
CA LEU A 9 2.35 12.95 -0.56
C LEU A 9 1.47 14.09 -1.08
N GLU A 10 0.54 13.75 -1.96
CA GLU A 10 -0.49 14.67 -2.46
C GLU A 10 -1.88 14.20 -1.97
N PRO A 11 -2.16 14.28 -0.66
CA PRO A 11 -3.45 13.85 -0.12
C PRO A 11 -4.57 14.70 -0.74
N ARG A 12 -5.72 14.08 -1.02
CA ARG A 12 -6.90 14.72 -1.64
C ARG A 12 -6.76 15.09 -3.12
N ARG A 13 -5.60 14.83 -3.74
CA ARG A 13 -5.42 15.07 -5.18
C ARG A 13 -6.22 14.08 -6.04
N PHE A 14 -6.55 12.92 -5.47
CA PHE A 14 -7.27 11.83 -6.13
C PHE A 14 -8.70 11.74 -5.60
N SER A 15 -9.47 12.84 -5.66
CA SER A 15 -10.81 12.92 -5.07
C SER A 15 -11.81 11.88 -5.59
N ASN A 16 -11.61 11.39 -6.81
CA ASN A 16 -12.50 10.42 -7.46
C ASN A 16 -12.07 8.97 -7.22
N ILE A 17 -10.97 8.75 -6.47
CA ILE A 17 -10.41 7.41 -6.35
C ILE A 17 -11.36 6.42 -5.69
N GLU A 18 -12.22 6.89 -4.77
CA GLU A 18 -13.24 6.03 -4.17
C GLU A 18 -14.27 5.57 -5.20
N GLU A 19 -14.69 6.44 -6.10
CA GLU A 19 -15.63 6.10 -7.18
C GLU A 19 -14.98 5.17 -8.21
N ASP A 20 -13.70 5.39 -8.53
CA ASP A 20 -12.92 4.53 -9.41
C ASP A 20 -12.70 3.14 -8.79
N ILE A 21 -12.37 3.07 -7.50
CA ILE A 21 -12.28 1.81 -6.73
C ILE A 21 -13.63 1.11 -6.74
N ILE A 22 -14.73 1.83 -6.41
CA ILE A 22 -16.07 1.26 -6.38
C ILE A 22 -16.45 0.75 -7.77
N SER A 23 -16.14 1.48 -8.84
CA SER A 23 -16.44 1.07 -10.22
C SER A 23 -15.62 -0.15 -10.63
N ALA A 24 -14.33 -0.17 -10.29
CA ALA A 24 -13.44 -1.30 -10.54
C ALA A 24 -13.82 -2.54 -9.73
N THR A 25 -14.45 -2.35 -8.56
CA THR A 25 -14.84 -3.43 -7.65
C THR A 25 -16.34 -3.73 -7.62
N GLN A 26 -17.16 -2.99 -8.38
CA GLN A 26 -18.61 -3.07 -8.31
C GLN A 26 -19.15 -4.44 -8.73
N CYS A 27 -18.45 -5.11 -9.65
CA CYS A 27 -18.72 -6.48 -10.04
C CYS A 27 -18.42 -7.49 -8.93
N TYR A 28 -17.53 -7.16 -7.99
CA TYR A 28 -17.04 -8.06 -6.94
C TYR A 28 -17.69 -7.83 -5.57
N CYS A 29 -18.31 -6.65 -5.35
CA CYS A 29 -18.85 -6.23 -4.07
C CYS A 29 -20.37 -6.48 -3.89
N GLN A 30 -21.04 -7.21 -4.79
CA GLN A 30 -22.47 -7.51 -4.62
C GLN A 30 -22.68 -8.56 -3.51
N GLY A 31 -22.81 -8.09 -2.25
CA GLY A 31 -23.15 -8.92 -1.08
C GLY A 31 -22.34 -8.65 0.21
N GLU A 32 -21.32 -7.79 0.13
CA GLU A 32 -20.36 -7.33 1.18
C GLU A 32 -20.28 -8.12 2.51
N PRO A 33 -19.54 -9.25 2.56
CA PRO A 33 -18.95 -9.76 3.79
C PRO A 33 -17.69 -8.96 4.22
N TYR A 34 -17.14 -8.11 3.34
CA TYR A 34 -15.86 -7.42 3.53
C TYR A 34 -16.01 -6.01 4.13
N LYS A 35 -14.95 -5.52 4.78
CA LYS A 35 -14.92 -4.15 5.33
C LYS A 35 -14.47 -3.18 4.25
N LYS A 36 -15.12 -2.02 4.15
CA LYS A 36 -14.79 -0.95 3.15
C LYS A 36 -13.29 -0.66 3.08
N TRP A 37 -12.61 -0.56 4.22
CA TRP A 37 -11.17 -0.29 4.29
C TRP A 37 -10.30 -1.42 3.70
N VAL A 38 -10.71 -2.69 3.80
CA VAL A 38 -10.00 -3.84 3.19
C VAL A 38 -10.10 -3.75 1.68
N ARG A 39 -11.33 -3.56 1.17
CA ARG A 39 -11.60 -3.38 -0.24
C ARG A 39 -10.79 -2.22 -0.82
N ASP A 40 -10.87 -1.05 -0.19
CA ASP A 40 -10.19 0.15 -0.67
C ASP A 40 -8.65 -0.05 -0.66
N ALA A 41 -8.08 -0.62 0.41
CA ALA A 41 -6.66 -0.91 0.51
C ALA A 41 -6.16 -1.88 -0.57
N ALA A 42 -6.83 -3.03 -0.71
CA ALA A 42 -6.45 -4.07 -1.67
C ALA A 42 -6.60 -3.60 -3.12
N THR A 43 -7.65 -2.82 -3.42
CA THR A 43 -7.90 -2.30 -4.77
C THR A 43 -6.86 -1.27 -5.18
N ILE A 44 -6.53 -0.31 -4.30
CA ILE A 44 -5.50 0.69 -4.58
C ILE A 44 -4.16 0.00 -4.83
N HIS A 45 -3.82 -0.99 -3.99
CA HIS A 45 -2.60 -1.76 -4.18
C HIS A 45 -2.58 -2.47 -5.54
N SER A 46 -3.61 -3.26 -5.86
CA SER A 46 -3.70 -3.98 -7.14
C SER A 46 -3.60 -3.02 -8.32
N PHE A 47 -4.30 -1.88 -8.24
CA PHE A 47 -4.28 -0.86 -9.27
C PHE A 47 -2.87 -0.33 -9.54
N VAL A 48 -2.15 0.07 -8.48
CA VAL A 48 -0.78 0.60 -8.64
C VAL A 48 0.14 -0.49 -9.17
N SER A 49 0.06 -1.70 -8.60
CA SER A 49 0.85 -2.86 -9.04
C SER A 49 0.64 -3.16 -10.53
N ASP A 50 -0.62 -3.34 -10.97
CA ASP A 50 -0.97 -3.79 -12.32
C ASP A 50 -0.71 -2.73 -13.40
N LYS A 51 -0.73 -1.46 -13.04
CA LYS A 51 -0.54 -0.33 -13.98
C LYS A 51 0.87 0.24 -13.96
N SER A 52 1.72 -0.21 -13.03
CA SER A 52 3.08 0.30 -12.89
C SER A 52 4.07 -0.37 -13.85
N ASP A 53 4.90 0.45 -14.50
CA ASP A 53 6.10 0.03 -15.20
C ASP A 53 7.33 0.34 -14.34
N TYR A 54 7.90 -0.69 -13.73
CA TYR A 54 9.01 -0.56 -12.79
C TYR A 54 10.32 -0.29 -13.51
N HIS A 55 10.94 0.86 -13.22
CA HIS A 55 12.29 1.17 -13.66
C HIS A 55 12.98 2.06 -12.62
N LEU A 56 14.32 2.07 -12.60
CA LEU A 56 15.07 2.94 -11.71
C LEU A 56 14.93 4.40 -12.19
N SER A 57 14.19 5.22 -11.44
CA SER A 57 13.93 6.64 -11.76
C SER A 57 15.02 7.58 -11.26
N GLY A 58 15.99 7.06 -10.49
CA GLY A 58 17.16 7.79 -10.04
C GLY A 58 17.01 8.31 -8.60
N ARG A 59 17.33 9.58 -8.36
CA ARG A 59 17.28 10.17 -7.00
C ARG A 59 16.02 10.99 -6.73
N THR A 60 15.19 11.23 -7.73
CA THR A 60 14.06 12.16 -7.66
C THR A 60 12.75 11.39 -7.57
N VAL A 61 11.99 11.65 -6.52
CA VAL A 61 10.62 11.14 -6.38
C VAL A 61 9.69 12.05 -7.17
N HIS A 62 8.95 11.48 -8.12
CA HIS A 62 7.97 12.17 -8.94
C HIS A 62 6.72 12.50 -8.14
N LYS A 63 5.99 13.53 -8.59
CA LYS A 63 4.72 13.88 -7.96
C LYS A 63 3.66 12.82 -8.30
N PRO A 64 2.86 12.34 -7.32
CA PRO A 64 1.74 11.43 -7.55
C PRO A 64 0.87 11.81 -8.74
N SER A 65 0.47 13.08 -8.83
CA SER A 65 -0.37 13.56 -9.94
C SER A 65 0.27 13.38 -11.31
N SER A 66 1.58 13.63 -11.44
CA SER A 66 2.30 13.45 -12.70
C SER A 66 2.44 11.99 -13.12
N MET A 67 2.38 11.04 -12.18
CA MET A 67 2.42 9.60 -12.48
C MET A 67 1.08 9.07 -13.02
N MET A 68 0.00 9.80 -12.78
CA MET A 68 -1.35 9.45 -13.26
C MET A 68 -1.68 10.08 -14.61
N ASP A 69 -0.93 11.12 -15.01
CA ASP A 69 -1.09 11.77 -16.31
C ASP A 69 -0.77 10.78 -17.43
N GLY A 70 -1.80 10.39 -18.19
CA GLY A 70 -1.67 9.42 -19.29
C GLY A 70 -1.67 7.94 -18.87
N TRP A 71 -2.04 7.62 -17.62
CA TRP A 71 -2.22 6.24 -17.14
C TRP A 71 -0.98 5.34 -17.24
N LYS A 72 0.21 5.96 -17.30
CA LYS A 72 1.48 5.25 -17.26
C LYS A 72 2.12 5.50 -15.91
N ILE A 73 1.65 4.74 -14.91
CA ILE A 73 2.33 4.71 -13.61
C ILE A 73 3.72 4.15 -13.89
N SER A 74 4.76 4.90 -13.62
CA SER A 74 6.12 4.52 -13.99
C SER A 74 7.08 5.13 -13.00
N GLY A 75 8.04 4.33 -12.53
CA GLY A 75 9.00 4.75 -11.52
C GLY A 75 9.50 3.58 -10.67
N ASP A 76 10.30 3.91 -9.67
CA ASP A 76 10.88 2.93 -8.76
C ASP A 76 9.99 2.73 -7.51
N CYS A 77 10.52 2.04 -6.50
CA CYS A 77 9.80 1.79 -5.26
C CYS A 77 9.42 3.06 -4.49
N GLU A 78 10.19 4.14 -4.61
CA GLU A 78 9.89 5.41 -3.94
C GLU A 78 8.67 6.08 -4.59
N ASP A 79 8.68 6.15 -5.94
CA ASP A 79 7.61 6.73 -6.73
C ASP A 79 6.27 6.01 -6.48
N GLN A 80 6.29 4.69 -6.61
CA GLN A 80 5.08 3.86 -6.46
C GLN A 80 4.53 3.91 -5.03
N THR A 81 5.39 3.91 -4.02
CA THR A 81 4.98 4.05 -2.61
C THR A 81 4.31 5.40 -2.35
N VAL A 82 4.87 6.48 -2.89
CA VAL A 82 4.32 7.83 -2.72
C VAL A 82 2.99 8.00 -3.46
N LEU A 83 2.85 7.41 -4.65
CA LEU A 83 1.57 7.35 -5.37
C LEU A 83 0.51 6.58 -4.57
N LEU A 84 0.81 5.33 -4.20
CA LEU A 84 -0.10 4.46 -3.46
C LEU A 84 -0.57 5.12 -2.17
N SER A 85 0.35 5.71 -1.41
CA SER A 85 0.04 6.41 -0.17
C SER A 85 -0.85 7.64 -0.38
N SER A 86 -0.61 8.40 -1.45
CA SER A 86 -1.42 9.58 -1.77
C SER A 86 -2.85 9.21 -2.20
N MET A 87 -3.00 8.10 -2.93
CA MET A 87 -4.30 7.53 -3.28
C MET A 87 -5.03 7.02 -2.03
N ALA A 88 -4.33 6.30 -1.15
CA ALA A 88 -4.89 5.80 0.11
C ALA A 88 -5.38 6.93 1.01
N CYS A 89 -4.58 7.99 1.19
CA CYS A 89 -4.98 9.19 1.94
C CYS A 89 -6.12 9.99 1.30
N SER A 90 -6.48 9.71 0.05
CA SER A 90 -7.63 10.32 -0.61
C SER A 90 -8.93 9.55 -0.35
N THR A 91 -8.86 8.36 0.27
CA THR A 91 -10.03 7.61 0.72
C THR A 91 -10.51 8.09 2.10
N SER A 92 -11.80 7.89 2.37
CA SER A 92 -12.43 8.14 3.66
C SER A 92 -12.15 7.04 4.71
N THR A 93 -11.60 5.90 4.29
CA THR A 93 -11.45 4.70 5.13
C THR A 93 -10.03 4.47 5.60
N ILE A 94 -9.03 4.88 4.82
CA ILE A 94 -7.62 4.76 5.16
C ILE A 94 -7.15 6.10 5.70
N THR A 95 -7.19 6.22 7.03
CA THR A 95 -6.86 7.46 7.74
C THR A 95 -5.50 7.45 8.42
N ASP A 96 -4.82 6.30 8.39
CA ASP A 96 -3.55 6.08 9.08
C ASP A 96 -2.61 5.29 8.18
N ILE A 97 -1.52 5.92 7.76
CA ILE A 97 -0.49 5.33 6.94
C ILE A 97 0.88 5.56 7.58
N GLN A 98 1.79 4.60 7.39
CA GLN A 98 3.20 4.75 7.69
C GLN A 98 4.01 4.42 6.43
N LEU A 99 5.16 5.07 6.28
CA LEU A 99 6.11 4.76 5.21
C LEU A 99 7.36 4.19 5.86
N ILE A 100 7.79 3.02 5.40
CA ILE A 100 8.89 2.29 6.04
C ILE A 100 9.96 1.97 5.01
N ALA A 101 11.23 2.08 5.42
CA ALA A 101 12.35 1.58 4.64
C ALA A 101 12.74 0.20 5.15
N VAL A 102 12.68 -0.80 4.28
CA VAL A 102 13.11 -2.17 4.55
C VAL A 102 14.36 -2.48 3.74
N ASN A 103 15.28 -3.26 4.29
CA ASN A 103 16.45 -3.69 3.54
C ASN A 103 16.05 -4.88 2.65
N SER A 104 16.12 -4.74 1.33
CA SER A 104 15.68 -5.81 0.42
C SER A 104 16.81 -6.81 0.19
N SER A 105 16.72 -7.97 0.83
CA SER A 105 17.64 -9.08 0.56
C SER A 105 17.49 -9.67 -0.85
N PHE A 106 16.48 -9.26 -1.63
CA PHE A 106 16.17 -9.80 -2.96
C PHE A 106 16.91 -9.10 -4.10
N ARG A 107 17.32 -7.83 -3.94
CA ARG A 107 18.00 -7.05 -4.99
C ARG A 107 19.42 -6.59 -4.64
N GLY A 108 19.97 -7.11 -3.54
CA GLY A 108 21.32 -6.81 -3.06
C GLY A 108 21.36 -5.43 -2.40
N ASP A 109 21.52 -5.39 -1.08
CA ASP A 109 21.76 -4.22 -0.19
C ASP A 109 21.00 -2.90 -0.44
N ASP A 110 20.03 -2.89 -1.34
CA ASP A 110 19.24 -1.71 -1.68
C ASP A 110 18.02 -1.62 -0.75
N ALA A 111 17.92 -0.47 -0.07
CA ALA A 111 16.75 -0.13 0.72
C ALA A 111 15.51 0.01 -0.19
N HIS A 112 14.40 -0.56 0.25
CA HIS A 112 13.12 -0.52 -0.42
C HIS A 112 12.11 0.21 0.48
N ILE A 113 11.29 1.09 -0.09
CA ILE A 113 10.25 1.78 0.68
C ILE A 113 8.92 1.05 0.49
N LEU A 114 8.15 0.92 1.57
CA LEU A 114 6.82 0.32 1.58
C LEU A 114 5.81 1.24 2.28
N THR A 115 4.58 1.24 1.78
CA THR A 115 3.44 1.80 2.50
C THR A 115 2.89 0.77 3.47
N MET A 116 2.56 1.22 4.68
CA MET A 116 1.88 0.44 5.69
C MET A 116 0.54 1.09 6.01
N PHE A 117 -0.54 0.31 6.04
CA PHE A 117 -1.89 0.77 6.39
C PHE A 117 -2.21 0.42 7.84
N GLY A 118 -2.70 1.40 8.60
CA GLY A 118 -3.17 1.20 9.97
C GLY A 118 -4.51 0.46 10.00
N ILE A 119 -4.62 -0.55 10.86
CA ILE A 119 -5.90 -1.23 11.09
C ILE A 119 -6.71 -0.42 12.11
N PRO A 120 -8.01 -0.20 11.88
CA PRO A 120 -8.87 0.49 12.84
C PRO A 120 -9.10 -0.24 14.18
N GLN A 121 -8.64 -1.49 14.38
CA GLN A 121 -8.83 -2.26 15.63
C GLN A 121 -7.74 -3.31 15.89
N ASN A 122 -7.57 -3.67 17.18
CA ASN A 122 -6.65 -4.71 17.69
C ASN A 122 -7.03 -6.17 17.33
N ARG A 123 -7.80 -6.42 16.27
CA ARG A 123 -8.31 -7.76 15.90
C ARG A 123 -7.50 -8.41 14.77
N ARG A 124 -6.20 -8.61 15.00
CA ARG A 124 -5.23 -9.05 13.97
C ARG A 124 -5.67 -10.30 13.21
N ASP A 125 -6.05 -11.38 13.91
CA ASP A 125 -6.26 -12.68 13.26
C ASP A 125 -7.46 -12.69 12.31
N ARG A 126 -8.57 -12.04 12.69
CA ARG A 126 -9.75 -11.92 11.82
C ARG A 126 -9.53 -10.99 10.63
N VAL A 127 -8.53 -10.12 10.71
CA VAL A 127 -8.23 -9.15 9.67
C VAL A 127 -7.32 -9.77 8.60
N VAL A 128 -6.39 -10.64 8.98
CA VAL A 128 -5.58 -11.43 8.03
C VAL A 128 -6.46 -12.18 7.06
N ASP A 129 -7.41 -12.97 7.58
CA ASP A 129 -8.29 -13.80 6.75
C ASP A 129 -9.16 -12.94 5.83
N LEU A 130 -9.65 -11.79 6.31
CA LEU A 130 -10.44 -10.86 5.50
C LEU A 130 -9.64 -10.32 4.31
N ILE A 131 -8.38 -9.94 4.51
CA ILE A 131 -7.53 -9.43 3.43
C ILE A 131 -7.19 -10.57 2.48
N LYS A 132 -6.76 -11.74 3.00
CA LYS A 132 -6.43 -12.91 2.17
C LYS A 132 -7.59 -13.32 1.29
N ASN A 133 -8.78 -13.48 1.86
CA ASN A 133 -9.97 -13.87 1.11
C ASN A 133 -10.37 -12.80 0.10
N PHE A 134 -10.18 -11.51 0.40
CA PHE A 134 -10.44 -10.47 -0.61
C PHE A 134 -9.50 -10.62 -1.81
N TYR A 135 -8.19 -10.77 -1.61
CA TYR A 135 -7.29 -10.97 -2.74
C TYR A 135 -7.58 -12.28 -3.50
N ASP A 136 -7.89 -13.37 -2.79
CA ASP A 136 -8.14 -14.67 -3.40
C ASP A 136 -9.48 -14.70 -4.17
N GLU A 137 -10.56 -14.29 -3.52
CA GLU A 137 -11.93 -14.38 -4.06
C GLU A 137 -12.27 -13.23 -5.01
N VAL A 138 -11.73 -12.03 -4.78
CA VAL A 138 -12.07 -10.82 -5.56
C VAL A 138 -11.00 -10.46 -6.58
N LEU A 139 -9.72 -10.53 -6.19
CA LEU A 139 -8.61 -10.15 -7.08
C LEU A 139 -7.96 -11.36 -7.78
N ASN A 140 -8.45 -12.58 -7.52
CA ASN A 140 -7.93 -13.83 -8.08
C ASN A 140 -6.41 -13.98 -7.89
N TYR A 141 -5.92 -13.60 -6.71
CA TYR A 141 -4.52 -13.60 -6.35
C TYR A 141 -4.31 -14.18 -4.94
N SER A 142 -3.47 -15.20 -4.83
CA SER A 142 -3.24 -15.87 -3.53
C SER A 142 -2.11 -15.22 -2.73
N ILE A 143 -2.42 -14.79 -1.50
CA ILE A 143 -1.44 -14.25 -0.56
C ILE A 143 -1.02 -15.34 0.44
N GLY A 144 0.26 -15.68 0.45
CA GLY A 144 0.83 -16.65 1.40
C GLY A 144 0.78 -16.19 2.85
N ALA A 145 1.33 -15.01 3.16
CA ALA A 145 1.39 -14.47 4.51
C ALA A 145 1.18 -12.96 4.52
N ILE A 146 0.57 -12.44 5.59
CA ILE A 146 0.45 -11.01 5.85
C ILE A 146 1.18 -10.72 7.16
N CYS A 147 2.16 -9.84 7.10
CA CYS A 147 2.97 -9.45 8.25
C CYS A 147 2.41 -8.16 8.86
N TRP A 148 2.72 -7.94 10.14
CA TRP A 148 2.15 -6.84 10.92
C TRP A 148 3.20 -6.22 11.81
N GLU A 149 3.13 -4.91 11.94
CA GLU A 149 3.98 -4.15 12.86
C GLU A 149 3.13 -3.38 13.88
N ASN A 150 3.68 -3.21 15.08
CA ASN A 150 3.04 -2.36 16.11
C ASN A 150 3.87 -1.13 16.35
N TYR A 151 3.27 0.02 16.10
CA TYR A 151 3.92 1.30 16.30
C TYR A 151 2.98 2.23 17.07
N GLN A 152 3.47 2.83 18.15
CA GLN A 152 2.70 3.73 19.03
C GLN A 152 1.32 3.20 19.45
N GLY A 153 1.23 1.89 19.73
CA GLY A 153 -0.02 1.25 20.15
C GLY A 153 -1.02 0.97 19.03
N ARG A 154 -0.64 1.17 17.76
CA ARG A 154 -1.43 0.86 16.57
C ARG A 154 -0.80 -0.28 15.78
N THR A 155 -1.63 -1.10 15.13
CA THR A 155 -1.18 -2.20 14.27
C THR A 155 -1.26 -1.76 12.80
N TYR A 156 -0.19 -2.05 12.07
CA TYR A 156 -0.04 -1.74 10.65
C TYR A 156 0.23 -3.01 9.84
N PHE A 157 -0.17 -3.03 8.57
CA PHE A 157 0.25 -4.04 7.60
C PHE A 157 0.78 -3.42 6.31
N PRO A 158 1.65 -4.14 5.58
CA PRO A 158 2.11 -3.70 4.27
C PRO A 158 0.95 -3.59 3.30
N ALA A 159 0.85 -2.45 2.63
CA ALA A 159 -0.09 -2.24 1.55
C ALA A 159 0.16 -3.20 0.38
N ASP A 160 1.36 -3.78 0.31
CA ASP A 160 1.71 -4.86 -0.59
C ASP A 160 1.78 -6.19 0.17
N ALA A 161 0.72 -6.99 0.01
CA ALA A 161 0.61 -8.28 0.64
C ALA A 161 1.59 -9.33 0.06
N THR A 162 2.09 -9.12 -1.16
CA THR A 162 3.13 -9.97 -1.78
C THR A 162 4.49 -9.68 -1.15
N MET A 163 4.71 -8.43 -0.75
CA MET A 163 5.90 -7.97 -0.04
C MET A 163 5.80 -8.14 1.49
N SER A 164 4.71 -8.73 2.00
CA SER A 164 4.53 -8.91 3.44
C SER A 164 5.67 -9.70 4.09
N ASN A 165 6.18 -10.74 3.42
CA ASN A 165 7.30 -11.53 3.91
C ASN A 165 8.56 -10.70 4.22
N TYR A 166 8.76 -9.55 3.56
CA TYR A 166 9.94 -8.71 3.78
C TYR A 166 9.84 -7.87 5.04
N VAL A 167 8.62 -7.54 5.49
CA VAL A 167 8.42 -6.79 6.73
C VAL A 167 8.69 -7.67 7.95
N ALA A 168 8.34 -8.96 7.92
CA ALA A 168 8.67 -9.90 9.01
C ALA A 168 10.18 -10.18 9.17
N ILE A 169 10.99 -9.88 8.15
CA ILE A 169 12.45 -10.05 8.18
C ILE A 169 13.13 -8.77 8.69
N CYS A 170 12.44 -7.63 8.70
CA CYS A 170 12.92 -6.42 9.35
C CYS A 170 12.81 -6.57 10.87
N PRO A 171 13.92 -6.53 11.63
CA PRO A 171 13.86 -6.54 13.08
C PRO A 171 13.05 -5.32 13.53
N ALA A 172 12.13 -5.51 14.48
CA ALA A 172 11.26 -4.51 15.08
C ALA A 172 11.98 -3.28 15.72
N ASN A 173 13.30 -3.12 15.53
CA ASN A 173 14.16 -2.16 16.18
C ASN A 173 14.89 -1.17 15.26
N THR A 174 14.63 -1.13 13.94
CA THR A 174 15.24 -0.13 13.06
C THR A 174 14.23 0.91 12.61
N TRP A 175 13.83 1.79 13.54
CA TRP A 175 13.03 2.97 13.23
C TRP A 175 13.86 4.24 13.50
N PRO A 176 14.60 4.77 12.52
CA PRO A 176 14.96 6.17 12.54
C PRO A 176 13.75 7.00 12.08
N ILE A 177 13.42 8.02 12.87
CA ILE A 177 12.50 9.12 12.56
C ILE A 177 12.95 9.82 11.27
#